data_AF-A0A7Y7SWG0-F1
#
_entry.id   AF-A0A7Y7SWG0-F1
#
_cell.length_a   1.000
_cell.length_b   1.000
_cell.length_c   1.000
_cell.angle_alpha   90.00
_cell.angle_beta   90.00
_cell.angle_gamma   90.00
#
_symmetry.space_group_name_H-M   'P 1'
#
loop_
_entity.id
_entity.type
_entity.pdbx_description
1 polymer ?
#
loop_
_entity_poly.entity_id
_entity_poly.type
_entity_poly.pdbx_seq_one_letter_code
_entity_poly.pdbx_strand_id
1 'polypeptide(L)'
;NDFWIDDIAIALHKEAEPSPAVFSLADAPAIASSDAAHQIDMNEQNLSTLSLNLQDVLSSGESDLFINDGKIQLKVTGEAGRELTLNDLMPDGSDSGEWNSVGNVKVAGVEYQVFRHSNQSAELLVQMGINTTLENH
;
A
#
# COMPACT_ATOMS: atom_id res chain seq x y z
N ASN A 1 -44.05 50.42 -2.01
CA ASN A 1 -45.14 49.54 -1.56
C ASN A 1 -45.56 48.63 -2.68
N ASP A 2 -45.08 47.39 -2.57
CA ASP A 2 -45.83 46.14 -2.61
C ASP A 2 -46.76 45.76 -3.78
N PHE A 3 -46.55 44.50 -4.18
CA PHE A 3 -47.44 43.57 -4.88
C PHE A 3 -47.80 43.99 -6.33
N TRP A 4 -47.94 43.10 -7.31
CA TRP A 4 -48.93 42.03 -7.42
C TRP A 4 -48.43 40.99 -8.44
N ILE A 5 -48.51 39.69 -8.06
CA ILE A 5 -49.03 38.57 -8.90
C ILE A 5 -48.00 38.06 -9.95
N ASP A 6 -47.46 36.84 -9.91
CA ASP A 6 -47.95 35.54 -9.45
C ASP A 6 -46.80 34.54 -9.32
N ASP A 7 -46.93 33.55 -8.44
CA ASP A 7 -46.46 32.16 -8.62
C ASP A 7 -46.25 31.48 -7.26
N ILE A 8 -47.30 31.07 -6.53
CA ILE A 8 -47.18 29.90 -5.66
C ILE A 8 -48.56 29.24 -5.54
N ALA A 9 -48.83 28.24 -6.39
CA ALA A 9 -49.86 27.27 -6.07
C ALA A 9 -49.40 26.49 -4.84
N ILE A 10 -50.03 26.79 -3.70
CA ILE A 10 -49.95 26.04 -2.46
C ILE A 10 -50.65 24.70 -2.68
N ALA A 11 -49.89 23.64 -2.93
CA ALA A 11 -50.35 22.29 -2.65
C ALA A 11 -50.00 21.98 -1.19
N LEU A 12 -51.04 21.97 -0.37
CA LEU A 12 -51.00 21.64 1.04
C LEU A 12 -50.42 20.23 1.25
N HIS A 13 -49.36 20.16 2.04
CA HIS A 13 -48.88 18.94 2.69
C HIS A 13 -50.04 18.26 3.45
N LYS A 14 -50.14 16.94 3.31
CA LYS A 14 -50.59 16.09 4.42
C LYS A 14 -49.49 15.10 4.72
N GLU A 15 -48.68 15.47 5.71
CA GLU A 15 -47.61 14.66 6.29
C GLU A 15 -48.17 13.40 6.96
N ALA A 16 -47.43 12.30 6.81
CA ALA A 16 -47.22 11.31 7.85
C ALA A 16 -45.76 10.85 7.76
N GLU A 17 -44.85 11.61 8.37
CA GLU A 17 -43.52 11.16 8.80
C GLU A 17 -43.66 10.41 10.16
N PRO A 18 -42.68 9.63 10.68
CA PRO A 18 -41.27 9.59 10.27
C PRO A 18 -40.61 8.20 10.20
N SER A 19 -39.63 8.05 9.30
CA SER A 19 -38.30 7.59 9.73
C SER A 19 -37.25 7.77 8.62
N PRO A 20 -36.05 8.27 8.99
CA PRO A 20 -35.04 8.67 8.04
C PRO A 20 -34.24 7.45 7.60
N ALA A 21 -34.24 7.14 6.31
CA ALA A 21 -33.12 6.43 5.70
C ALA A 21 -32.39 7.43 4.82
N VAL A 22 -31.39 8.05 5.44
CA VAL A 22 -30.40 8.94 4.85
C VAL A 22 -29.89 8.38 3.52
N PHE A 23 -29.98 9.17 2.45
CA PHE A 23 -29.00 9.07 1.37
C PHE A 23 -27.71 9.69 1.91
N SER A 24 -26.87 8.84 2.51
CA SER A 24 -25.50 9.20 2.83
C SER A 24 -24.59 8.64 1.74
N LEU A 25 -24.21 9.49 0.79
CA LEU A 25 -22.98 9.32 0.02
C LEU A 25 -21.78 9.89 0.81
N ALA A 26 -21.87 9.96 2.14
CA ALA A 26 -20.70 10.29 2.96
C ALA A 26 -19.74 9.11 2.90
N ASP A 27 -18.51 9.39 2.47
CA ASP A 27 -17.32 8.75 3.01
C ASP A 27 -17.42 7.24 3.20
N ALA A 28 -17.85 6.51 2.17
CA ALA A 28 -17.40 5.13 2.09
C ALA A 28 -15.89 5.24 1.86
N PRO A 29 -15.02 4.90 2.83
CA PRO A 29 -13.60 4.83 2.56
C PRO A 29 -13.47 3.95 1.33
N ALA A 30 -12.67 4.40 0.36
CA ALA A 30 -12.17 3.49 -0.66
C ALA A 30 -11.83 2.20 0.08
N ILE A 31 -12.49 1.10 -0.28
CA ILE A 31 -12.26 -0.19 0.36
C ILE A 31 -10.76 -0.39 0.16
N ALA A 32 -9.98 -0.12 1.22
CA ALA A 32 -8.55 -0.31 1.21
C ALA A 32 -8.44 -1.78 0.89
N SER A 33 -8.04 -2.03 -0.36
CA SER A 33 -7.93 -3.38 -0.88
C SER A 33 -7.10 -4.12 0.15
N SER A 34 -7.52 -5.32 0.55
CA SER A 34 -6.79 -6.12 1.53
C SER A 34 -5.34 -6.42 1.12
N ASP A 35 -4.95 -6.04 -0.10
CA ASP A 35 -3.57 -5.83 -0.58
C ASP A 35 -2.74 -4.81 0.23
N ALA A 36 -3.36 -3.94 1.04
CA ALA A 36 -2.67 -2.89 1.79
C ALA A 36 -1.89 -3.42 3.01
N ALA A 37 -2.16 -4.64 3.48
CA ALA A 37 -1.53 -5.19 4.68
C ALA A 37 -0.07 -5.62 4.46
N HIS A 38 0.29 -5.97 3.21
CA HIS A 38 1.59 -6.53 2.84
C HIS A 38 2.30 -5.69 1.80
N GLN A 39 2.11 -4.37 1.90
CA GLN A 39 2.81 -3.37 1.12
C GLN A 39 3.21 -2.16 1.98
N ILE A 40 4.33 -1.55 1.66
CA ILE A 40 4.80 -0.30 2.25
C ILE A 40 4.80 0.76 1.17
N ASP A 41 3.88 1.72 1.28
CA ASP A 41 3.88 2.89 0.40
C ASP A 41 4.63 4.06 1.06
N MET A 42 5.81 4.39 0.52
CA MET A 42 6.64 5.49 1.01
C MET A 42 6.03 6.87 0.73
N ASN A 43 5.14 6.99 -0.25
CA ASN A 43 4.47 8.26 -0.57
C ASN A 43 3.33 8.52 0.40
N GLU A 44 2.48 7.51 0.65
CA GLU A 44 1.39 7.61 1.63
C GLU A 44 1.93 7.91 3.04
N GLN A 45 3.10 7.35 3.38
CA GLN A 45 3.78 7.61 4.65
C GLN A 45 4.71 8.84 4.62
N ASN A 46 4.82 9.52 3.49
CA ASN A 46 5.69 10.68 3.28
C ASN A 46 7.16 10.44 3.71
N LEU A 47 7.68 9.23 3.46
CA LEU A 47 9.04 8.80 3.80
C LEU A 47 9.99 9.04 2.63
N SER A 48 11.03 9.85 2.79
CA SER A 48 12.09 9.98 1.77
C SER A 48 13.01 8.76 1.74
N THR A 49 13.20 8.14 2.90
CA THR A 49 14.10 7.03 3.14
C THR A 49 13.36 5.92 3.90
N LEU A 50 13.62 4.67 3.56
CA LEU A 50 13.11 3.49 4.25
C LEU A 50 14.27 2.53 4.52
N SER A 51 14.35 1.97 5.72
CA SER A 51 15.29 0.90 6.04
C SER A 51 14.50 -0.30 6.49
N LEU A 52 14.77 -1.45 5.87
CA LEU A 52 14.15 -2.73 6.19
C LEU A 52 15.24 -3.75 6.47
N ASN A 53 15.02 -4.56 7.49
CA ASN A 53 15.82 -5.76 7.72
C ASN A 53 15.05 -7.02 7.28
N LEU A 54 15.73 -8.17 7.30
CA LEU A 54 15.12 -9.46 6.99
C LEU A 54 13.88 -9.77 7.82
N GLN A 55 13.89 -9.47 9.12
CA GLN A 55 12.75 -9.73 10.01
C GLN A 55 11.54 -8.88 9.64
N ASP A 56 11.71 -7.65 9.19
CA ASP A 56 10.61 -6.78 8.77
C ASP A 56 9.89 -7.38 7.56
N VAL A 57 10.65 -7.88 6.57
CA VAL A 57 10.08 -8.55 5.39
C VAL A 57 9.35 -9.83 5.78
N LEU A 58 9.94 -10.64 6.65
CA LEU A 58 9.33 -11.90 7.11
C LEU A 58 8.07 -11.67 7.98
N SER A 59 8.02 -10.58 8.75
CA SER A 59 6.90 -10.25 9.64
C SER A 59 5.76 -9.55 8.93
N SER A 60 6.07 -8.71 7.93
CA SER A 60 5.09 -7.87 7.23
C SER A 60 4.69 -8.44 5.86
N GLY A 61 5.39 -9.45 5.36
CA GLY A 61 5.04 -10.12 4.11
C GLY A 61 4.08 -11.29 4.29
N GLU A 62 3.58 -11.80 3.17
CA GLU A 62 2.80 -13.05 3.08
C GLU A 62 3.24 -13.86 1.86
N SER A 63 3.04 -15.17 1.90
CA SER A 63 3.45 -16.04 0.80
C SER A 63 2.62 -15.85 -0.46
N ASP A 64 3.27 -15.92 -1.62
CA ASP A 64 2.60 -16.03 -2.94
C ASP A 64 1.68 -14.84 -3.31
N LEU A 65 1.94 -13.65 -2.76
CA LEU A 65 1.11 -12.46 -3.01
C LEU A 65 1.22 -11.92 -4.43
N PHE A 66 2.44 -11.84 -4.97
CA PHE A 66 2.72 -11.18 -6.25
C PHE A 66 3.38 -12.12 -7.26
N ILE A 67 4.17 -13.08 -6.77
CA ILE A 67 4.83 -14.13 -7.53
C ILE A 67 4.46 -15.46 -6.88
N ASN A 68 3.92 -16.42 -7.63
CA ASN A 68 3.57 -17.73 -7.06
C ASN A 68 4.80 -18.67 -7.02
N ASP A 69 5.73 -18.43 -6.10
CA ASP A 69 6.98 -19.20 -5.93
C ASP A 69 7.25 -19.72 -4.50
N GLY A 70 6.26 -19.61 -3.62
CA GLY A 70 6.28 -20.07 -2.23
C GLY A 70 7.03 -19.17 -1.26
N LYS A 71 7.45 -17.96 -1.68
CA LYS A 71 8.18 -17.01 -0.83
C LYS A 71 7.26 -16.03 -0.15
N ILE A 72 7.64 -15.63 1.06
CA ILE A 72 7.07 -14.51 1.81
C ILE A 72 7.49 -13.23 1.09
N GLN A 73 6.49 -12.51 0.58
CA GLN A 73 6.67 -11.36 -0.27
C GLN A 73 6.14 -10.11 0.41
N LEU A 74 6.90 -9.03 0.26
CA LEU A 74 6.50 -7.68 0.65
C LEU A 74 6.72 -6.76 -0.55
N LYS A 75 5.85 -5.77 -0.73
CA LYS A 75 5.96 -4.80 -1.81
C LYS A 75 6.27 -3.41 -1.25
N VAL A 76 7.19 -2.69 -1.88
CA VAL A 76 7.53 -1.30 -1.54
C VAL A 76 7.23 -0.41 -2.74
N THR A 77 6.35 0.56 -2.55
CA THR A 77 6.00 1.58 -3.56
C THR A 77 6.50 2.96 -3.13
N GLY A 78 6.79 3.80 -4.11
CA GLY A 78 7.43 5.09 -3.88
C GLY A 78 7.71 5.84 -5.17
N GLU A 79 7.82 7.16 -5.07
CA GLU A 79 8.27 8.02 -6.16
C GLU A 79 9.75 7.79 -6.51
N ALA A 80 10.15 8.20 -7.70
CA ALA A 80 11.55 8.15 -8.11
C ALA A 80 12.42 9.03 -7.20
N GLY A 81 13.60 8.52 -6.82
CA GLY A 81 14.55 9.24 -5.97
C GLY A 81 14.37 9.02 -4.46
N ARG A 82 13.38 8.22 -4.05
CA ARG A 82 13.30 7.68 -2.68
C ARG A 82 14.45 6.70 -2.45
N GLU A 83 14.89 6.54 -1.22
CA GLU A 83 15.98 5.63 -0.86
C GLU A 83 15.48 4.47 -0.01
N LEU A 84 15.87 3.25 -0.35
CA LEU A 84 15.59 2.05 0.41
C LEU A 84 16.91 1.37 0.77
N THR A 85 17.11 1.08 2.05
CA THR A 85 18.20 0.22 2.51
C THR A 85 17.65 -1.13 2.92
N LEU A 86 18.24 -2.20 2.39
CA LEU A 86 17.95 -3.57 2.80
C LEU A 86 19.13 -4.15 3.55
N ASN A 87 18.91 -4.42 4.83
CA ASN A 87 19.89 -5.02 5.71
C ASN A 87 19.62 -6.53 5.85
N ASP A 88 20.66 -7.34 5.77
CA ASP A 88 20.58 -8.80 5.88
C ASP A 88 20.60 -9.31 7.33
N LEU A 89 21.07 -8.50 8.27
CA LEU A 89 21.15 -8.86 9.67
C LEU A 89 19.77 -8.91 10.31
N MET A 90 19.60 -9.91 11.17
CA MET A 90 18.49 -9.97 12.11
C MET A 90 18.67 -8.97 13.26
N PRO A 91 17.61 -8.64 14.02
CA PRO A 91 17.69 -7.73 15.15
C PRO A 91 18.65 -8.17 16.28
N ASP A 92 18.96 -9.46 16.36
CA ASP A 92 19.96 -10.01 17.29
C ASP A 92 21.40 -9.92 16.78
N GLY A 93 21.60 -9.36 15.58
CA GLY A 93 22.88 -9.23 14.90
C GLY A 93 23.33 -10.52 14.19
N SER A 94 22.48 -11.54 14.10
CA SER A 94 22.81 -12.73 13.32
C SER A 94 22.72 -12.44 11.82
N ASP A 95 23.77 -12.86 11.11
CA ASP A 95 23.78 -12.94 9.66
C ASP A 95 23.23 -14.31 9.25
N SER A 96 22.18 -14.30 8.43
CA SER A 96 21.54 -15.52 7.94
C SER A 96 21.66 -15.69 6.42
N GLY A 97 22.36 -14.81 5.70
CA GLY A 97 22.48 -14.82 4.25
C GLY A 97 22.51 -13.41 3.67
N GLU A 98 22.33 -13.29 2.36
CA GLU A 98 22.51 -12.02 1.64
C GLU A 98 21.27 -11.67 0.82
N TRP A 99 21.01 -10.38 0.65
CA TRP A 99 20.06 -9.89 -0.34
C TRP A 99 20.68 -9.90 -1.74
N ASN A 100 19.90 -10.39 -2.71
CA ASN A 100 20.29 -10.46 -4.11
C ASN A 100 19.19 -9.93 -5.01
N SER A 101 19.55 -9.13 -6.01
CA SER A 101 18.63 -8.75 -7.07
C SER A 101 18.45 -9.93 -8.05
N VAL A 102 17.22 -10.40 -8.24
CA VAL A 102 16.93 -11.61 -9.04
C VAL A 102 16.19 -11.31 -10.35
N GLY A 103 15.93 -10.04 -10.65
CA GLY A 103 15.25 -9.59 -11.86
C GLY A 103 14.00 -8.76 -11.57
N ASN A 104 13.19 -8.52 -12.59
CA ASN A 104 12.06 -7.59 -12.52
C ASN A 104 10.75 -8.31 -12.79
N VAL A 105 9.67 -7.83 -12.18
CA VAL A 105 8.31 -8.35 -12.36
C VAL A 105 7.34 -7.19 -12.60
N LYS A 106 6.26 -7.46 -13.35
CA LYS A 106 5.16 -6.51 -13.52
C LYS A 106 3.96 -6.94 -12.70
N VAL A 107 3.55 -6.10 -11.76
CA VAL A 107 2.37 -6.29 -10.90
C VAL A 107 1.38 -5.18 -11.23
N ALA A 108 0.17 -5.56 -11.67
CA ALA A 108 -0.88 -4.61 -12.08
C ALA A 108 -0.42 -3.54 -13.11
N GLY A 109 0.54 -3.90 -13.98
CA GLY A 109 1.09 -2.99 -15.01
C GLY A 109 2.23 -2.08 -14.55
N VAL A 110 2.57 -2.08 -13.26
CA VAL A 110 3.73 -1.37 -12.70
C VAL A 110 4.91 -2.34 -12.60
N GLU A 111 6.11 -1.88 -12.92
CA GLU A 111 7.33 -2.69 -12.88
C GLU A 111 8.05 -2.54 -11.52
N TYR A 112 8.52 -3.67 -11.00
CA TYR A 112 9.20 -3.79 -9.72
C TYR A 112 10.51 -4.57 -9.90
N GLN A 113 11.56 -4.14 -9.21
CA GLN A 113 12.77 -4.91 -9.00
C GLN A 113 12.55 -5.90 -7.86
N VAL A 114 12.88 -7.16 -8.09
CA VAL A 114 12.74 -8.23 -7.10
C VAL A 114 14.08 -8.45 -6.42
N PHE A 115 14.08 -8.33 -5.10
CA PHE A 115 15.19 -8.68 -4.22
C PHE A 115 14.82 -9.91 -3.42
N ARG A 116 15.73 -10.87 -3.33
CA ARG A 116 15.50 -12.16 -2.68
C ARG A 116 16.63 -12.47 -1.74
N HIS A 117 16.27 -12.98 -0.57
CA HIS A 117 17.26 -13.44 0.39
C HIS A 117 17.80 -14.83 0.01
N SER A 118 19.11 -15.06 0.13
CA SER A 118 19.76 -16.28 -0.36
C SER A 118 19.36 -17.54 0.40
N ASN A 119 19.17 -17.43 1.72
CA ASN A 119 18.96 -18.57 2.62
C ASN A 119 17.58 -18.60 3.27
N GLN A 120 16.76 -17.57 3.05
CA GLN A 120 15.45 -17.44 3.68
C GLN A 120 14.38 -17.27 2.61
N SER A 121 13.14 -17.63 2.96
CA SER A 121 12.00 -17.51 2.05
C SER A 121 11.49 -16.06 1.95
N ALA A 122 12.37 -15.05 2.03
CA ALA A 122 12.01 -13.64 1.96
C ALA A 122 12.25 -13.08 0.56
N GLU A 123 11.29 -12.30 0.09
CA GLU A 123 11.34 -11.61 -1.19
C GLU A 123 10.71 -10.21 -1.07
N LEU A 124 11.36 -9.21 -1.66
CA LEU A 124 10.90 -7.83 -1.67
C LEU A 124 10.75 -7.34 -3.10
N LEU A 125 9.58 -6.81 -3.43
CA LEU A 125 9.28 -6.17 -4.70
C LEU A 125 9.37 -4.67 -4.53
N VAL A 126 10.37 -4.02 -5.12
CA VAL A 126 10.60 -2.59 -4.99
C VAL A 126 10.24 -1.88 -6.29
N GLN A 127 9.38 -0.89 -6.22
CA GLN A 127 8.94 -0.15 -7.41
C GLN A 127 10.13 0.51 -8.11
N MET A 128 10.16 0.41 -9.44
CA MET A 128 11.22 1.03 -10.25
C MET A 128 11.30 2.54 -9.98
N GLY A 129 12.52 3.03 -9.77
CA GLY A 129 12.81 4.44 -9.47
C GLY A 129 13.22 4.70 -8.02
N ILE A 130 12.97 3.76 -7.11
CA ILE A 130 13.52 3.79 -5.74
C ILE A 130 14.98 3.34 -5.78
N ASN A 131 15.87 4.14 -5.19
CA ASN A 131 17.29 3.82 -5.06
C ASN A 131 17.48 2.80 -3.94
N THR A 132 17.75 1.54 -4.30
CA THR A 132 17.92 0.46 -3.33
C THR A 132 19.40 0.20 -3.05
N THR A 133 19.79 0.25 -1.78
CA THR A 133 21.12 -0.12 -1.27
C THR A 133 21.02 -1.44 -0.52
N LEU A 134 21.88 -2.40 -0.84
CA LEU A 134 21.99 -3.68 -0.13
C LEU A 134 23.14 -3.59 0.88
N GLU A 135 22.82 -3.69 2.16
CA GLU A 135 23.79 -3.81 3.25
C GLU A 135 23.91 -5.28 3.65
N ASN A 136 24.73 -6.00 2.89
CA ASN A 136 25.12 -7.38 3.22
C ASN A 136 26.40 -7.38 4.07
N HIS A 137 26.51 -8.27 5.06
CA HIS A 137 27.59 -8.32 6.06
C HIS A 137 28.57 -9.50 5.92
#